data_AF-A0A9D7A4K9-F1
#
_entry.id   AF-A0A9D7A4K9-F1
#
_cell.length_a   1.000
_cell.length_b   1.000
_cell.length_c   1.000
_cell.angle_alpha   90.00
_cell.angle_beta   90.00
_cell.angle_gamma   90.00
#
_symmetry.space_group_name_H-M   'P 1'
#
loop_
_entity.id
_entity.type
_entity.pdbx_description
1 polymer ?
#
loop_
_entity_poly.entity_id
_entity_poly.type
_entity_poly.pdbx_seq_one_letter_code
_entity_poly.pdbx_strand_id
1 'polypeptide(L)'
;MAHTANRLPARGCAARLPFNILLGPYELTVEFRPRSALADRRRLACVNLAEGRIELRQDLEGLPLARAFLDCIIRLVHFSKGCQQGCVEEAYTHSFATGMVEFAGRNPRAWRWFNLLLAQHLPGRAGYDRVVRGARARPPAMPRHLQIGRHQVRLRGISKSESGSAFGWYVFAGREVQLYRGLAGANLAVVALHEITHAVHHAHGLEDGHSHRDFRRAQARGWFAVMQRCPAAWRWLAWLMSFPEQANLATPAALAL
;
A
#
# COMPACT_ATOMS: atom_id res chain seq x y z
N MET A 1 7.27 -17.91 -31.83
CA MET A 1 6.53 -18.56 -30.72
C MET A 1 5.50 -17.58 -30.21
N ALA A 2 4.24 -17.98 -30.21
CA ALA A 2 3.08 -17.10 -30.17
C ALA A 2 2.94 -16.33 -28.84
N HIS A 3 2.78 -15.01 -28.94
CA HIS A 3 2.27 -14.16 -27.88
C HIS A 3 0.81 -14.52 -27.59
N THR A 4 0.56 -15.22 -26.49
CA THR A 4 -0.78 -15.29 -25.90
C THR A 4 -1.13 -13.95 -25.28
N ALA A 5 -1.68 -13.07 -26.10
CA ALA A 5 -2.44 -11.93 -25.63
C ALA A 5 -3.64 -12.47 -24.84
N ASN A 6 -3.68 -12.25 -23.53
CA ASN A 6 -4.86 -12.49 -22.70
C ASN A 6 -6.00 -11.61 -23.24
N ARG A 7 -6.82 -12.17 -24.13
CA ARG A 7 -8.10 -11.57 -24.50
C ARG A 7 -8.96 -11.57 -23.24
N LEU A 8 -9.37 -10.38 -22.82
CA LEU A 8 -10.44 -10.23 -21.84
C LEU A 8 -11.68 -11.01 -22.33
N PRO A 9 -12.37 -11.76 -21.46
CA PRO A 9 -13.51 -12.57 -21.87
C PRO A 9 -14.64 -11.69 -22.44
N ALA A 10 -15.46 -12.29 -23.29
CA ALA A 10 -16.57 -11.66 -23.97
C ALA A 10 -17.50 -10.90 -22.99
N ARG A 11 -18.04 -9.78 -23.47
CA ARG A 11 -18.99 -8.93 -22.73
C ARG A 11 -20.14 -9.78 -22.19
N GLY A 12 -20.17 -9.99 -20.87
CA GLY A 12 -21.25 -10.71 -20.17
C GLY A 12 -20.79 -11.73 -19.13
N CYS A 13 -19.56 -12.25 -19.22
CA CYS A 13 -19.02 -13.19 -18.24
C CYS A 13 -18.08 -12.48 -17.26
N ALA A 14 -18.25 -12.72 -15.95
CA ALA A 14 -17.34 -12.18 -14.94
C ALA A 14 -15.93 -12.77 -15.15
N ALA A 15 -14.93 -11.91 -15.35
CA ALA A 15 -13.54 -12.35 -15.49
C ALA A 15 -12.91 -12.46 -14.09
N ARG A 16 -12.45 -13.64 -13.70
CA ARG A 16 -11.80 -13.85 -12.39
C ARG A 16 -10.28 -13.72 -12.52
N LEU A 17 -9.64 -13.01 -11.58
CA LEU A 17 -8.18 -12.99 -11.49
C LEU A 17 -7.65 -14.32 -10.91
N PRO A 18 -6.46 -14.79 -11.33
CA PRO A 18 -5.94 -16.11 -10.97
C PRO A 18 -5.30 -16.15 -9.56
N PHE A 19 -5.92 -15.46 -8.59
CA PHE A 19 -5.53 -15.45 -7.19
C PHE A 19 -6.72 -15.04 -6.31
N ASN A 20 -6.66 -15.45 -5.04
CA ASN A 20 -7.53 -14.97 -3.98
C ASN A 20 -6.78 -13.93 -3.12
N ILE A 21 -7.52 -13.16 -2.34
CA ILE A 21 -7.00 -12.26 -1.31
C ILE A 21 -7.28 -12.85 0.07
N LEU A 22 -6.22 -13.19 0.78
CA LEU A 22 -6.18 -13.63 2.17
C LEU A 22 -5.85 -12.43 3.06
N LEU A 23 -6.77 -12.03 3.93
CA LEU A 23 -6.53 -10.94 4.88
C LEU A 23 -7.30 -11.16 6.18
N GLY A 24 -6.59 -11.25 7.29
CA GLY A 24 -7.16 -11.73 8.55
C GLY A 24 -7.81 -13.10 8.36
N PRO A 25 -9.08 -13.29 8.78
CA PRO A 25 -9.82 -14.54 8.60
C PRO A 25 -10.49 -14.68 7.23
N TYR A 26 -10.38 -13.68 6.34
CA TYR A 26 -11.11 -13.65 5.08
C TYR A 26 -10.28 -14.19 3.92
N GLU A 27 -10.90 -15.02 3.09
CA GLU A 27 -10.42 -15.42 1.77
C GLU A 27 -11.43 -14.96 0.72
N LEU A 28 -11.04 -14.05 -0.16
CA LEU A 28 -11.91 -13.46 -1.17
C LEU A 28 -11.39 -13.70 -2.59
N THR A 29 -12.28 -14.07 -3.52
CA THR A 29 -11.96 -14.05 -4.95
C THR A 29 -11.88 -12.62 -5.47
N VAL A 30 -11.23 -12.38 -6.61
CA VAL A 30 -11.25 -11.06 -7.26
C VAL A 30 -11.85 -11.20 -8.66
N GLU A 31 -12.95 -10.49 -8.91
CA GLU A 31 -13.76 -10.62 -10.12
C GLU A 31 -13.99 -9.26 -10.80
N PHE A 32 -13.86 -9.23 -12.11
CA PHE A 32 -14.34 -8.13 -12.95
C PHE A 32 -15.81 -8.34 -13.27
N ARG A 33 -16.63 -7.33 -12.98
CA ARG A 33 -18.09 -7.39 -13.16
C ARG A 33 -18.62 -6.16 -13.90
N PRO A 34 -19.69 -6.29 -14.71
CA PRO A 34 -20.38 -5.14 -15.26
C PRO A 34 -20.98 -4.30 -14.13
N ARG A 35 -21.12 -2.99 -14.36
CA ARG A 35 -21.66 -2.04 -13.36
C ARG A 35 -23.02 -2.48 -12.80
N SER A 36 -23.87 -3.08 -13.63
CA SER A 36 -25.20 -3.59 -13.24
C SER A 36 -25.14 -4.75 -12.23
N ALA A 37 -24.05 -5.51 -12.23
CA ALA A 37 -23.85 -6.71 -11.41
C ALA A 37 -22.90 -6.49 -10.21
N LEU A 38 -22.48 -5.24 -9.95
CA LEU A 38 -21.80 -4.87 -8.71
C LEU A 38 -22.80 -4.80 -7.56
N ALA A 39 -22.37 -5.21 -6.36
CA ALA A 39 -23.16 -5.09 -5.13
C ALA A 39 -23.57 -3.63 -4.85
N ASP A 40 -22.67 -2.67 -5.13
CA ASP A 40 -22.97 -1.25 -5.15
C ASP A 40 -22.68 -0.66 -6.55
N ARG A 41 -23.75 -0.47 -7.32
CA ARG A 41 -23.71 0.05 -8.71
C ARG A 41 -23.16 1.48 -8.83
N ARG A 42 -23.01 2.20 -7.71
CA ARG A 42 -22.43 3.57 -7.68
C ARG A 42 -20.91 3.55 -7.55
N ARG A 43 -20.32 2.40 -7.20
CA ARG A 43 -18.87 2.27 -6.97
C ARG A 43 -18.12 1.76 -8.20
N LEU A 44 -16.82 1.98 -8.17
CA LEU A 44 -15.85 1.41 -9.09
C LEU A 44 -15.41 0.00 -8.65
N ALA A 45 -15.49 -0.26 -7.34
CA ALA A 45 -15.16 -1.56 -6.77
C ALA A 45 -15.89 -1.78 -5.43
N CYS A 46 -16.15 -3.04 -5.11
CA CYS A 46 -16.83 -3.47 -3.89
C CYS A 46 -16.04 -4.58 -3.18
N VAL A 47 -16.11 -4.58 -1.85
CA VAL A 47 -15.74 -5.74 -1.03
C VAL A 47 -17.06 -6.35 -0.59
N ASN A 48 -17.40 -7.52 -1.13
CA ASN A 48 -18.64 -8.23 -0.88
C ASN A 48 -18.32 -9.49 -0.06
N LEU A 49 -18.33 -9.32 1.26
CA LEU A 49 -17.94 -10.37 2.20
C LEU A 49 -18.94 -11.53 2.24
N ALA A 50 -20.24 -11.23 2.09
CA ALA A 50 -21.30 -12.25 2.07
C ALA A 50 -21.09 -13.27 0.94
N GLU A 51 -20.53 -12.82 -0.18
CA GLU A 51 -20.30 -13.63 -1.38
C GLU A 51 -18.82 -14.02 -1.56
N GLY A 52 -17.98 -13.72 -0.56
CA GLY A 52 -16.55 -14.07 -0.60
C GLY A 52 -15.78 -13.46 -1.77
N ARG A 53 -16.10 -12.21 -2.19
CA ARG A 53 -15.48 -11.60 -3.38
C ARG A 53 -15.15 -10.10 -3.26
N ILE A 54 -14.07 -9.70 -3.92
CA ILE A 54 -13.76 -8.33 -4.32
C ILE A 54 -14.24 -8.16 -5.76
N GLU A 55 -15.14 -7.22 -5.97
CA GLU A 55 -15.73 -6.93 -7.27
C GLU A 55 -15.09 -5.67 -7.84
N LEU A 56 -14.45 -5.76 -9.01
CA LEU A 56 -13.89 -4.63 -9.75
C LEU A 56 -14.78 -4.36 -10.97
N ARG A 57 -15.08 -3.09 -11.27
CA ARG A 57 -15.86 -2.78 -12.47
C ARG A 57 -15.04 -3.14 -13.72
N GLN A 58 -15.65 -3.88 -14.64
CA GLN A 58 -14.96 -4.51 -15.78
C GLN A 58 -14.40 -3.54 -16.83
N ASP A 59 -14.87 -2.29 -16.85
CA ASP A 59 -14.42 -1.22 -17.74
C ASP A 59 -13.23 -0.43 -17.16
N LEU A 60 -12.74 -0.81 -15.97
CA LEU A 60 -11.57 -0.19 -15.37
C LEU A 60 -10.30 -0.83 -15.91
N GLU A 61 -9.39 0.02 -16.35
CA GLU A 61 -8.05 -0.36 -16.81
C GLU A 61 -7.00 0.56 -16.18
N GLY A 62 -5.72 0.20 -16.32
CA GLY A 62 -4.58 1.01 -15.90
C GLY A 62 -4.64 1.56 -14.48
N LEU A 63 -4.35 2.86 -14.32
CA LEU A 63 -4.30 3.53 -13.02
C LEU A 63 -5.66 3.60 -12.30
N PRO A 64 -6.80 3.88 -12.98
CA PRO A 64 -8.13 3.73 -12.37
C PRO A 64 -8.37 2.36 -11.75
N LEU A 65 -8.00 1.27 -12.44
CA LEU A 65 -8.09 -0.10 -11.92
C LEU A 65 -7.22 -0.29 -10.68
N ALA A 66 -5.94 0.12 -10.75
CA ALA A 66 -5.02 0.02 -9.62
C ALA A 66 -5.55 0.75 -8.39
N ARG A 67 -6.09 1.96 -8.56
CA ARG A 67 -6.66 2.75 -7.47
C ARG A 67 -7.90 2.09 -6.87
N ALA A 68 -8.80 1.56 -7.70
CA ALA A 68 -10.01 0.89 -7.23
C ALA A 68 -9.67 -0.39 -6.46
N PHE A 69 -8.69 -1.15 -6.94
CA PHE A 69 -8.17 -2.30 -6.22
C PHE A 69 -7.55 -1.92 -4.86
N LEU A 70 -6.69 -0.89 -4.83
CA LEU A 70 -6.09 -0.40 -3.58
C LEU A 70 -7.16 0.05 -2.57
N ASP A 71 -8.20 0.77 -3.00
CA ASP A 71 -9.31 1.16 -2.11
C ASP A 71 -10.00 -0.06 -1.50
N CYS A 72 -10.24 -1.13 -2.28
CA CYS A 72 -10.78 -2.38 -1.75
C CYS A 72 -9.86 -3.05 -0.73
N ILE A 73 -8.55 -3.09 -0.98
CA ILE A 73 -7.59 -3.65 -0.03
C ILE A 73 -7.60 -2.84 1.27
N ILE A 74 -7.57 -1.51 1.21
CA ILE A 74 -7.61 -0.65 2.41
C ILE A 74 -8.91 -0.87 3.20
N ARG A 75 -10.06 -1.00 2.51
CA ARG A 75 -11.33 -1.34 3.17
C ARG A 75 -11.25 -2.66 3.91
N LEU A 76 -10.72 -3.68 3.24
CA LEU A 76 -10.59 -5.01 3.82
C LEU A 76 -9.61 -5.02 4.99
N VAL A 77 -8.50 -4.27 4.90
CA VAL A 77 -7.50 -4.08 5.97
C VAL A 77 -8.16 -3.52 7.22
N HIS A 78 -8.88 -2.41 7.12
CA HIS A 78 -9.52 -1.81 8.30
C HIS A 78 -10.57 -2.74 8.90
N PHE A 79 -11.38 -3.35 8.03
CA PHE A 79 -12.39 -4.30 8.47
C PHE A 79 -11.78 -5.51 9.19
N SER A 80 -10.73 -6.12 8.65
CA SER A 80 -10.10 -7.31 9.23
C SER A 80 -9.34 -7.01 10.52
N LYS A 81 -8.98 -5.74 10.78
CA LYS A 81 -8.32 -5.29 12.00
C LYS A 81 -9.30 -4.67 13.02
N GLY A 82 -10.61 -4.69 12.75
CA GLY A 82 -11.62 -4.09 13.62
C GLY A 82 -11.56 -2.56 13.72
N CYS A 83 -10.87 -1.91 12.78
CA CYS A 83 -10.76 -0.45 12.73
C CYS A 83 -12.02 0.14 12.08
N GLN A 84 -12.81 0.86 12.87
CA GLN A 84 -14.16 1.29 12.52
C GLN A 84 -14.44 2.73 12.96
N GLN A 85 -15.66 3.21 12.68
CA GLN A 85 -16.09 4.54 13.07
C GLN A 85 -15.90 4.76 14.58
N GLY A 86 -15.35 5.93 14.96
CA GLY A 86 -15.08 6.28 16.36
C GLY A 86 -13.69 5.88 16.87
N CYS A 87 -12.91 5.10 16.11
CA CYS A 87 -11.50 4.90 16.41
C CYS A 87 -10.71 6.23 16.33
N VAL A 88 -9.69 6.36 17.17
CA VAL A 88 -8.68 7.44 17.08
C VAL A 88 -7.79 7.25 15.84
N GLU A 89 -7.13 8.32 15.40
CA GLU A 89 -6.28 8.37 14.22
C GLU A 89 -5.17 7.29 14.25
N GLU A 90 -4.57 7.07 15.42
CA GLU A 90 -3.57 6.04 15.69
C GLU A 90 -4.03 4.63 15.31
N ALA A 91 -5.31 4.30 15.55
CA ALA A 91 -5.84 3.00 15.19
C ALA A 91 -5.91 2.83 13.66
N TYR A 92 -6.13 3.91 12.91
CA TYR A 92 -6.16 3.89 11.44
C TYR A 92 -4.76 3.79 10.82
N THR A 93 -3.74 4.41 11.43
CA THR A 93 -2.35 4.26 10.98
C THR A 93 -1.85 2.85 11.28
N HIS A 94 -2.14 2.32 12.47
CA HIS A 94 -1.76 0.98 12.87
C HIS A 94 -2.45 -0.12 12.04
N SER A 95 -3.77 -0.02 11.84
CA SER A 95 -4.52 -0.98 11.03
C SER A 95 -4.03 -0.98 9.59
N PHE A 96 -3.84 0.21 8.98
CA PHE A 96 -3.32 0.34 7.62
C PHE A 96 -1.93 -0.29 7.49
N ALA A 97 -1.00 0.07 8.37
CA ALA A 97 0.38 -0.40 8.30
C ALA A 97 0.47 -1.93 8.44
N THR A 98 -0.10 -2.49 9.51
CA THR A 98 -0.06 -3.94 9.74
C THR A 98 -0.80 -4.73 8.66
N GLY A 99 -1.97 -4.24 8.22
CA GLY A 99 -2.76 -4.91 7.20
C GLY A 99 -2.12 -4.86 5.80
N MET A 100 -1.43 -3.78 5.43
CA MET A 100 -0.74 -3.71 4.14
C MET A 100 0.50 -4.63 4.10
N VAL A 101 1.25 -4.73 5.21
CA VAL A 101 2.36 -5.71 5.32
C VAL A 101 1.81 -7.15 5.25
N GLU A 102 0.73 -7.44 5.98
CA GLU A 102 0.07 -8.75 5.91
C GLU A 102 -0.41 -9.06 4.48
N PHE A 103 -1.06 -8.09 3.81
CA PHE A 103 -1.53 -8.25 2.45
C PHE A 103 -0.39 -8.64 1.51
N ALA A 104 0.72 -7.89 1.54
CA ALA A 104 1.87 -8.14 0.67
C ALA A 104 2.49 -9.53 0.93
N GLY A 105 2.62 -9.93 2.21
CA GLY A 105 3.21 -11.20 2.61
C GLY A 105 2.34 -12.42 2.28
N ARG A 106 1.03 -12.35 2.58
CA ARG A 106 0.10 -13.47 2.38
C ARG A 106 -0.39 -13.58 0.93
N ASN A 107 -0.26 -12.52 0.12
CA ASN A 107 -0.81 -12.46 -1.24
C ASN A 107 0.25 -12.12 -2.30
N PRO A 108 1.36 -12.87 -2.41
CA PRO A 108 2.48 -12.51 -3.30
C PRO A 108 2.07 -12.41 -4.78
N ARG A 109 1.09 -13.21 -5.24
CA ARG A 109 0.56 -13.12 -6.62
C ARG A 109 -0.21 -11.82 -6.85
N ALA A 110 -1.13 -11.47 -5.96
CA ALA A 110 -1.90 -10.23 -6.04
C ALA A 110 -1.00 -9.00 -5.90
N TRP A 111 -0.05 -9.06 -4.97
CA TRP A 111 0.95 -8.02 -4.74
C TRP A 111 1.82 -7.76 -5.96
N ARG A 112 2.32 -8.82 -6.61
CA ARG A 112 3.07 -8.72 -7.87
C ARG A 112 2.22 -8.19 -9.00
N TRP A 113 0.96 -8.64 -9.12
CA TRP A 113 0.03 -8.15 -10.12
C TRP A 113 -0.22 -6.64 -9.96
N PHE A 114 -0.48 -6.18 -8.72
CA PHE A 114 -0.71 -4.77 -8.44
C PHE A 114 0.51 -3.90 -8.79
N ASN A 115 1.71 -4.34 -8.40
CA ASN A 115 2.94 -3.60 -8.70
C ASN A 115 3.29 -3.64 -10.20
N LEU A 116 2.95 -4.71 -10.92
CA LEU A 116 3.05 -4.77 -12.38
C LEU A 116 2.08 -3.80 -13.06
N LEU A 117 0.82 -3.77 -12.61
CA LEU A 117 -0.20 -2.86 -13.13
C LEU A 117 0.24 -1.40 -12.96
N LEU A 118 0.79 -1.04 -11.80
CA LEU A 118 1.38 0.28 -11.57
C LEU A 118 2.58 0.53 -12.50
N ALA A 119 3.54 -0.39 -12.56
CA ALA A 119 4.75 -0.23 -13.36
C ALA A 119 4.49 -0.07 -14.86
N GLN A 120 3.41 -0.67 -15.38
CA GLN A 120 3.01 -0.56 -16.79
C GLN A 120 2.36 0.79 -17.15
N HIS A 121 1.71 1.45 -16.19
CA HIS A 121 0.87 2.62 -16.44
C HIS A 121 1.37 3.91 -15.78
N LEU A 122 2.40 3.83 -14.95
CA LEU A 122 3.09 5.02 -14.44
C LEU A 122 4.18 5.46 -15.41
N PRO A 123 4.33 6.77 -15.62
CA PRO A 123 5.38 7.29 -16.48
C PRO A 123 6.78 6.98 -15.91
N GLY A 124 7.70 6.64 -16.79
CA GLY A 124 9.10 6.34 -16.45
C GLY A 124 9.34 4.90 -16.00
N ARG A 125 10.61 4.57 -15.75
CA ARG A 125 11.05 3.23 -15.33
C ARG A 125 10.79 3.00 -13.83
N ALA A 126 9.52 3.10 -13.41
CA ALA A 126 9.10 2.91 -12.02
C ALA A 126 9.62 1.58 -11.45
N GLY A 127 9.59 0.52 -12.26
CA GLY A 127 10.26 -0.76 -11.97
C GLY A 127 9.79 -1.45 -10.69
N TYR A 128 8.53 -1.21 -10.29
CA TYR A 128 7.96 -1.77 -9.07
C TYR A 128 7.84 -3.28 -9.14
N ASP A 129 7.46 -3.81 -10.30
CA ASP A 129 7.41 -5.24 -10.61
C ASP A 129 8.76 -5.92 -10.40
N ARG A 130 9.86 -5.28 -10.85
CA ARG A 130 11.22 -5.81 -10.69
C ARG A 130 11.62 -5.88 -9.23
N VAL A 131 11.23 -4.87 -8.45
CA VAL A 131 11.49 -4.82 -7.01
C VAL A 131 10.80 -5.98 -6.31
N VAL A 132 9.49 -6.15 -6.47
CA VAL A 132 8.72 -7.19 -5.74
C VAL A 132 8.99 -8.62 -6.23
N ARG A 133 9.67 -8.77 -7.38
CA ARG A 133 10.17 -10.06 -7.88
C ARG A 133 11.57 -10.40 -7.39
N GLY A 134 12.23 -9.51 -6.66
CA GLY A 134 13.58 -9.75 -6.15
C GLY A 134 14.66 -9.62 -7.24
N ALA A 135 14.39 -8.89 -8.33
CA ALA A 135 15.38 -8.66 -9.39
C ALA A 135 16.55 -7.75 -8.96
N ARG A 136 16.61 -7.37 -7.69
CA ARG A 136 17.70 -6.61 -7.07
C ARG A 136 18.27 -7.45 -5.93
N ALA A 137 19.59 -7.68 -5.98
CA ALA A 137 20.32 -8.38 -4.93
C ALA A 137 20.44 -7.58 -3.62
N ARG A 138 20.18 -6.26 -3.67
CA ARG A 138 20.26 -5.36 -2.51
C ARG A 138 18.98 -4.55 -2.32
N PRO A 139 18.62 -4.21 -1.06
CA PRO A 139 17.50 -3.32 -0.78
C PRO A 139 17.69 -1.96 -1.47
N PRO A 140 16.62 -1.36 -2.01
CA PRO A 140 16.63 0.06 -2.32
C PRO A 140 16.96 0.87 -1.06
N ALA A 141 17.74 1.94 -1.20
CA ALA A 141 17.98 2.86 -0.09
C ALA A 141 16.68 3.53 0.36
N MET A 142 16.55 3.80 1.67
CA MET A 142 15.47 4.63 2.19
C MET A 142 15.53 6.01 1.52
N PRO A 143 14.40 6.51 0.96
CA PRO A 143 14.36 7.86 0.40
C PRO A 143 14.54 8.90 1.51
N ARG A 144 15.15 10.04 1.18
CA ARG A 144 15.30 11.16 2.13
C ARG A 144 14.06 12.05 2.21
N HIS A 145 13.25 12.05 1.15
CA HIS A 145 12.07 12.90 1.03
C HIS A 145 10.92 12.17 0.34
N LEU A 146 9.69 12.54 0.72
CA LEU A 146 8.43 12.17 0.09
C LEU A 146 7.65 13.44 -0.27
N GLN A 147 6.95 13.42 -1.39
CA GLN A 147 5.92 14.39 -1.72
C GLN A 147 4.56 13.81 -1.35
N ILE A 148 3.91 14.38 -0.33
CA ILE A 148 2.58 13.98 0.14
C ILE A 148 1.64 15.19 0.01
N GLY A 149 0.69 15.13 -0.93
CA GLY A 149 -0.12 16.29 -1.29
C GLY A 149 0.77 17.45 -1.76
N ARG A 150 0.64 18.61 -1.11
CA ARG A 150 1.50 19.79 -1.32
C ARG A 150 2.74 19.81 -0.43
N HIS A 151 2.90 18.83 0.45
CA HIS A 151 3.93 18.84 1.48
C HIS A 151 5.12 17.97 1.08
N GLN A 152 6.32 18.52 1.25
CA GLN A 152 7.55 17.72 1.27
C GLN A 152 7.76 17.21 2.70
N VAL A 153 7.90 15.89 2.84
CA VAL A 153 8.09 15.19 4.12
C VAL A 153 9.49 14.58 4.14
N ARG A 154 10.27 14.87 5.18
CA ARG A 154 11.63 14.33 5.34
C ARG A 154 11.59 12.96 6.00
N LEU A 155 12.44 12.03 5.54
CA LEU A 155 12.62 10.71 6.15
C LEU A 155 14.05 10.60 6.69
N ARG A 156 14.18 10.20 7.95
CA ARG A 156 15.47 10.12 8.63
C ARG A 156 15.55 8.91 9.56
N GLY A 157 16.70 8.24 9.54
CA GLY A 157 17.03 7.21 10.53
C GLY A 157 17.65 7.84 11.77
N ILE A 158 17.11 7.55 12.95
CA ILE A 158 17.54 8.08 14.25
C ILE A 158 18.25 7.02 15.11
N SER A 159 19.14 7.47 16.00
CA SER A 159 19.85 6.62 16.95
C SER A 159 18.94 6.09 18.07
N LYS A 160 19.44 5.16 18.89
CA LYS A 160 18.72 4.69 20.10
C LYS A 160 18.56 5.79 21.15
N SER A 161 19.54 6.68 21.29
CA SER A 161 19.47 7.79 22.25
C SER A 161 18.44 8.83 21.82
N GLU A 162 18.31 9.08 20.52
CA GLU A 162 17.24 9.90 19.97
C GLU A 162 15.89 9.20 20.19
N SER A 163 15.77 7.90 19.87
CA SER A 163 14.50 7.19 19.82
C SER A 163 13.81 6.94 21.17
N GLY A 164 14.57 6.95 22.27
CA GLY A 164 14.05 6.57 23.59
C GLY A 164 13.40 5.17 23.55
N SER A 165 12.14 5.09 23.98
CA SER A 165 11.32 3.87 23.95
C SER A 165 10.55 3.65 22.63
N ALA A 166 10.50 4.65 21.74
CA ALA A 166 9.75 4.56 20.49
C ALA A 166 10.61 3.98 19.34
N PHE A 167 9.93 3.35 18.38
CA PHE A 167 10.55 2.80 17.18
C PHE A 167 10.49 3.77 15.98
N GLY A 168 9.61 4.76 16.03
CA GLY A 168 9.48 5.83 15.07
C GLY A 168 8.51 6.89 15.59
N TRP A 169 8.45 8.02 14.88
CA TRP A 169 7.39 9.01 15.03
C TRP A 169 7.33 9.94 13.81
N TYR A 170 6.18 10.57 13.62
CA TYR A 170 6.00 11.70 12.74
C TYR A 170 6.01 13.04 13.50
N VAL A 171 6.99 13.89 13.22
CA VAL A 171 7.08 15.26 13.78
C VAL A 171 6.27 16.22 12.90
N PHE A 172 5.12 16.67 13.40
CA PHE A 172 4.18 17.53 12.67
C PHE A 172 4.80 18.87 12.23
N ALA A 173 5.46 19.58 13.16
CA ALA A 173 6.01 20.92 12.91
C ALA A 173 7.06 20.92 11.78
N GLY A 174 7.92 19.90 11.74
CA GLY A 174 8.98 19.73 10.74
C GLY A 174 8.59 18.88 9.53
N ARG A 175 7.39 18.27 9.55
CA ARG A 175 6.93 17.28 8.57
C ARG A 175 7.98 16.20 8.33
N GLU A 176 8.35 15.51 9.40
CA GLU A 176 9.44 14.54 9.37
C GLU A 176 9.03 13.20 9.94
N VAL A 177 9.28 12.15 9.17
CA VAL A 177 9.22 10.77 9.63
C VAL A 177 10.59 10.36 10.14
N GLN A 178 10.66 9.99 11.41
CA GLN A 178 11.86 9.51 12.08
C GLN A 178 11.70 8.02 12.38
N LEU A 179 12.71 7.22 12.00
CA LEU A 179 12.68 5.76 12.16
C LEU A 179 13.93 5.31 12.93
N TYR A 180 13.76 4.51 13.98
CA TYR A 180 14.88 3.96 14.72
C TYR A 180 15.74 3.06 13.84
N ARG A 181 17.05 3.34 13.76
CA ARG A 181 17.99 2.61 12.88
C ARG A 181 18.09 1.11 13.18
N GLY A 182 17.77 0.67 14.39
CA GLY A 182 17.76 -0.76 14.74
C GLY A 182 16.52 -1.50 14.25
N LEU A 183 15.60 -0.85 13.53
CA LEU A 183 14.47 -1.52 12.89
C LEU A 183 14.92 -2.48 11.79
N ALA A 184 14.38 -3.69 11.84
CA ALA A 184 14.60 -4.74 10.85
C ALA A 184 13.31 -5.56 10.66
N GLY A 185 13.32 -6.47 9.69
CA GLY A 185 12.21 -7.39 9.49
C GLY A 185 10.94 -6.72 8.99
N ALA A 186 9.81 -7.39 9.24
CA ALA A 186 8.48 -6.82 9.03
C ALA A 186 8.22 -5.57 9.88
N ASN A 187 8.85 -5.44 11.06
CA ASN A 187 8.68 -4.28 11.94
C ASN A 187 9.14 -2.98 11.26
N LEU A 188 10.23 -3.02 10.48
CA LEU A 188 10.65 -1.86 9.69
C LEU A 188 9.57 -1.43 8.69
N ALA A 189 8.96 -2.37 7.97
CA ALA A 189 7.89 -2.07 7.03
C ALA A 189 6.65 -1.50 7.72
N VAL A 190 6.24 -2.10 8.85
CA VAL A 190 5.08 -1.65 9.64
C VAL A 190 5.31 -0.24 10.17
N VAL A 191 6.41 0.02 10.89
CA VAL A 191 6.68 1.34 11.46
C VAL A 191 6.84 2.39 10.35
N ALA A 192 7.55 2.09 9.26
CA ALA A 192 7.66 3.03 8.15
C ALA A 192 6.30 3.39 7.53
N LEU A 193 5.43 2.40 7.26
CA LEU A 193 4.08 2.66 6.76
C LEU A 193 3.24 3.46 7.76
N HIS A 194 3.34 3.13 9.04
CA HIS A 194 2.61 3.78 10.11
C HIS A 194 2.95 5.28 10.19
N GLU A 195 4.23 5.62 10.31
CA GLU A 195 4.67 7.02 10.42
C GLU A 195 4.42 7.83 9.15
N ILE A 196 4.61 7.22 7.97
CA ILE A 196 4.29 7.88 6.71
C ILE A 196 2.76 8.10 6.61
N THR A 197 1.94 7.21 7.19
CA THR A 197 0.49 7.38 7.18
C THR A 197 0.04 8.53 8.08
N HIS A 198 0.68 8.79 9.23
CA HIS A 198 0.47 10.05 9.96
C HIS A 198 0.75 11.26 9.07
N ALA A 199 1.84 11.24 8.30
CA ALA A 199 2.14 12.32 7.36
C ALA A 199 1.08 12.45 6.24
N VAL A 200 0.48 11.34 5.79
CA VAL A 200 -0.67 11.35 4.88
C VAL A 200 -1.89 11.98 5.54
N HIS A 201 -2.25 11.57 6.76
CA HIS A 201 -3.40 12.11 7.48
C HIS A 201 -3.24 13.61 7.74
N HIS A 202 -2.07 14.05 8.23
CA HIS A 202 -1.75 15.46 8.43
C HIS A 202 -1.84 16.27 7.11
N ALA A 203 -1.31 15.75 5.99
CA ALA A 203 -1.42 16.40 4.69
C ALA A 203 -2.86 16.55 4.18
N HIS A 204 -3.78 15.73 4.70
CA HIS A 204 -5.21 15.77 4.42
C HIS A 204 -6.02 16.49 5.50
N GLY A 205 -5.38 17.07 6.53
CA GLY A 205 -6.03 17.78 7.62
C GLY A 205 -6.89 16.86 8.50
N LEU A 206 -6.51 15.58 8.62
CA LEU A 206 -7.21 14.63 9.46
C LEU A 206 -6.63 14.62 10.87
N GLU A 207 -7.56 14.53 11.82
CA GLU A 207 -7.34 14.49 13.27
C GLU A 207 -8.37 13.54 13.89
N ASP A 208 -8.25 13.27 15.20
CA ASP A 208 -9.25 12.50 15.94
C ASP A 208 -10.67 13.06 15.74
N GLY A 209 -11.65 12.16 15.72
CA GLY A 209 -13.06 12.50 15.48
C GLY A 209 -13.48 12.56 14.01
N HIS A 210 -12.54 12.56 13.05
CA HIS A 210 -12.88 12.40 11.64
C HIS A 210 -13.52 11.03 11.35
N SER A 211 -14.33 10.95 10.29
CA SER A 211 -15.04 9.72 9.98
C SER A 211 -14.12 8.62 9.43
N HIS A 212 -14.51 7.37 9.62
CA HIS A 212 -13.85 6.21 9.00
C HIS A 212 -13.69 6.37 7.48
N ARG A 213 -14.68 7.00 6.84
CA ARG A 213 -14.66 7.28 5.41
C ARG A 213 -13.58 8.29 5.03
N ASP A 214 -13.29 9.26 5.88
CA ASP A 214 -12.29 10.31 5.62
C ASP A 214 -10.88 9.75 5.71
N PHE A 215 -10.56 9.01 6.79
CA PHE A 215 -9.29 8.30 6.94
C PHE A 215 -9.02 7.36 5.76
N ARG A 216 -9.98 6.50 5.41
CA ARG A 216 -9.83 5.61 4.26
C ARG A 216 -9.55 6.38 2.96
N ARG A 217 -10.29 7.46 2.72
CA ARG A 217 -10.14 8.26 1.50
C ARG A 217 -8.77 8.95 1.44
N ALA A 218 -8.30 9.47 2.56
CA ALA A 218 -6.98 10.07 2.65
C ALA A 218 -5.89 9.02 2.41
N GLN A 219 -5.99 7.84 3.02
CA GLN A 219 -5.03 6.76 2.78
C GLN A 219 -5.02 6.31 1.32
N ALA A 220 -6.19 6.03 0.74
CA ALA A 220 -6.27 5.61 -0.66
C ALA A 220 -5.75 6.69 -1.64
N ARG A 221 -6.04 7.97 -1.39
CA ARG A 221 -5.56 9.09 -2.23
C ARG A 221 -4.07 9.36 -2.03
N GLY A 222 -3.65 9.48 -0.78
CA GLY A 222 -2.28 9.82 -0.39
C GLY A 222 -1.28 8.75 -0.82
N TRP A 223 -1.55 7.48 -0.50
CA TRP A 223 -0.66 6.39 -0.90
C TRP A 223 -0.60 6.20 -2.40
N PHE A 224 -1.73 6.32 -3.11
CA PHE A 224 -1.70 6.27 -4.57
C PHE A 224 -0.91 7.44 -5.19
N ALA A 225 -1.00 8.64 -4.60
CA ALA A 225 -0.18 9.78 -5.02
C ALA A 225 1.31 9.57 -4.71
N VAL A 226 1.67 8.94 -3.58
CA VAL A 226 3.05 8.54 -3.27
C VAL A 226 3.58 7.57 -4.33
N MET A 227 2.79 6.56 -4.71
CA MET A 227 3.14 5.62 -5.78
C MET A 227 3.35 6.33 -7.12
N GLN A 228 2.67 7.43 -7.40
CA GLN A 228 2.81 8.20 -8.63
C GLN A 228 4.02 9.15 -8.61
N ARG A 229 4.19 9.87 -7.51
CA ARG A 229 5.09 11.04 -7.42
C ARG A 229 6.43 10.71 -6.78
N CYS A 230 6.50 9.63 -6.00
CA CYS A 230 7.69 9.23 -5.27
C CYS A 230 8.11 7.78 -5.58
N PRO A 231 8.49 7.44 -6.82
CA PRO A 231 8.80 6.05 -7.16
C PRO A 231 9.94 5.42 -6.37
N ALA A 232 10.92 6.22 -5.93
CA ALA A 232 11.97 5.73 -5.04
C ALA A 232 11.41 5.22 -3.71
N ALA A 233 10.43 5.93 -3.14
CA ALA A 233 9.82 5.58 -1.88
C ALA A 233 8.94 4.34 -1.97
N TRP A 234 8.11 4.26 -3.01
CA TRP A 234 7.30 3.07 -3.20
C TRP A 234 8.16 1.84 -3.49
N ARG A 235 9.24 1.97 -4.28
CA ARG A 235 10.21 0.88 -4.44
C ARG A 235 10.80 0.42 -3.11
N TRP A 236 11.22 1.35 -2.25
CA TRP A 236 11.76 0.99 -0.95
C TRP A 236 10.73 0.24 -0.10
N LEU A 237 9.54 0.81 0.11
CA LEU A 237 8.48 0.19 0.90
C LEU A 237 8.01 -1.15 0.31
N ALA A 238 7.84 -1.22 -1.02
CA ALA A 238 7.42 -2.44 -1.68
C ALA A 238 8.46 -3.55 -1.55
N TRP A 239 9.76 -3.20 -1.55
CA TRP A 239 10.83 -4.14 -1.27
C TRP A 239 10.75 -4.63 0.19
N LEU A 240 10.63 -3.72 1.16
CA LEU A 240 10.54 -4.07 2.59
C LEU A 240 9.40 -5.04 2.88
N MET A 241 8.24 -4.81 2.27
CA MET A 241 7.07 -5.68 2.40
C MET A 241 7.22 -7.03 1.67
N SER A 242 8.07 -7.11 0.64
CA SER A 242 8.27 -8.34 -0.14
C SER A 242 9.38 -9.24 0.41
N PHE A 243 10.37 -8.66 1.09
CA PHE A 243 11.56 -9.35 1.59
C PHE A 243 11.87 -8.95 3.05
N PRO A 244 10.92 -9.14 3.99
CA PRO A 244 11.10 -8.71 5.37
C PRO A 244 12.36 -9.30 6.02
N GLU A 245 12.69 -10.57 5.74
CA GLU A 245 13.88 -11.23 6.31
C GLU A 245 15.22 -10.57 5.94
N GLN A 246 15.24 -9.78 4.87
CA GLN A 246 16.42 -9.05 4.39
C GLN A 246 16.36 -7.55 4.75
N ALA A 247 15.26 -7.11 5.36
CA ALA A 247 15.00 -5.71 5.66
C ALA A 247 15.75 -5.28 6.93
N ASN A 248 16.60 -4.27 6.79
CA ASN A 248 17.28 -3.64 7.91
C ASN A 248 17.58 -2.18 7.57
N LEU A 249 17.26 -1.26 8.49
CA LEU A 249 17.51 0.17 8.32
C LEU A 249 18.96 0.55 8.65
N ALA A 250 19.63 -0.26 9.48
CA ALA A 250 21.03 -0.08 9.85
C ALA A 250 21.99 -0.35 8.70
N THR A 251 21.59 -1.08 7.66
CA THR A 251 22.44 -1.35 6.50
C THR A 251 22.77 -0.02 5.84
N PRO A 252 24.01 0.49 5.96
CA PRO A 252 24.41 1.61 5.16
C PRO A 252 24.30 1.16 3.71
N ALA A 253 24.01 2.08 2.79
CA ALA A 253 24.56 1.90 1.46
C ALA A 253 26.08 1.84 1.66
N ALA A 254 26.61 0.62 1.80
CA ALA A 254 28.02 0.41 2.02
C ALA A 254 28.75 1.10 0.87
N LEU A 255 29.52 2.12 1.25
CA LEU A 255 30.74 2.55 0.58
C LEU A 255 30.61 2.58 -0.94
N ALA A 256 29.95 3.63 -1.45
CA ALA A 256 30.37 4.17 -2.74
C ALA A 256 31.67 4.94 -2.49
N LEU A 257 32.77 4.19 -2.40
CA LEU A 257 34.10 4.67 -2.77
C LEU A 257 34.32 4.26 -4.23
#